data_AF-A0A6B3HMW9-F1
#
_entry.id   AF-A0A6B3HMW9-F1
#
_cell.length_a   1.000
_cell.length_b   1.000
_cell.length_c   1.000
_cell.angle_alpha   90.00
_cell.angle_beta   90.00
_cell.angle_gamma   90.00
#
_symmetry.space_group_name_H-M   'P 1'
#
loop_
_entity.id
_entity.type
_entity.pdbx_description
1 polymer ?
#
loop_
_entity_poly.entity_id
_entity_poly.type
_entity_poly.pdbx_seq_one_letter_code
_entity_poly.pdbx_strand_id
1 'polypeptide(L)'
;MSAPRIGVSIVTMGDRPQAVEALLASVAMQDVRPTRLVIIGNGTALPDFTAFPGLEDLDGGVTTIELPENLGCPGGRNEGLRRLAEIGD
;
A
#
# COMPACT_ATOMS: atom_id res chain seq x y z
N MET A 1 -8.19 -6.07 25.48
CA MET A 1 -7.61 -6.75 24.30
C MET A 1 -6.68 -5.76 23.63
N SER A 2 -5.50 -6.18 23.16
CA SER A 2 -4.66 -5.32 22.33
C SER A 2 -5.32 -5.09 20.97
N ALA A 3 -5.07 -3.93 20.35
CA ALA A 3 -5.52 -3.67 18.98
C ALA A 3 -4.95 -4.74 18.02
N PRO A 4 -5.67 -5.09 16.94
CA PRO A 4 -5.15 -6.00 15.93
C PRO A 4 -3.97 -5.36 15.19
N ARG A 5 -3.05 -6.22 14.73
CA ARG A 5 -1.99 -5.83 13.80
C ARG A 5 -2.56 -5.81 12.38
N ILE A 6 -2.38 -4.71 11.64
CA ILE A 6 -3.01 -4.49 10.33
C ILE A 6 -1.94 -4.27 9.26
N GLY A 7 -2.01 -5.03 8.16
CA GLY A 7 -1.30 -4.75 6.91
C GLY A 7 -2.27 -4.18 5.87
N VAL A 8 -1.84 -3.18 5.10
CA VAL A 8 -2.65 -2.56 4.05
C VAL A 8 -2.05 -2.85 2.67
N SER A 9 -2.88 -3.26 1.73
CA SER A 9 -2.52 -3.44 0.31
C SER A 9 -3.34 -2.48 -0.55
N ILE A 10 -2.65 -1.65 -1.35
CA ILE A 10 -3.24 -0.68 -2.27
C ILE A 10 -2.82 -1.04 -3.70
N VAL A 11 -3.75 -1.00 -4.64
CA VAL A 11 -3.50 -1.26 -6.05
C VAL A 11 -3.91 -0.04 -6.86
N THR A 12 -3.02 0.43 -7.74
CA THR A 12 -3.27 1.54 -8.64
C THR A 12 -2.77 1.23 -10.05
N MET A 13 -3.42 1.80 -11.06
CA MET A 13 -2.99 1.76 -12.46
C MET A 13 -2.33 3.09 -12.88
N GLY A 14 -2.17 4.03 -11.95
CA GLY A 14 -1.49 5.32 -12.17
C GLY A 14 -2.34 6.37 -12.89
N ASP A 15 -3.58 6.04 -13.24
CA ASP A 15 -4.51 6.91 -13.98
C ASP A 15 -5.25 7.92 -13.10
N ARG A 16 -5.18 7.76 -11.77
CA ARG A 16 -5.89 8.59 -10.78
C ARG A 16 -5.00 8.97 -9.60
N PRO A 17 -3.92 9.74 -9.80
CA PRO A 17 -2.95 10.05 -8.75
C PRO A 17 -3.56 10.78 -7.56
N GLN A 18 -4.47 11.74 -7.76
CA GLN A 18 -5.10 12.46 -6.64
C GLN A 18 -5.98 11.53 -5.78
N ALA A 19 -6.57 10.50 -6.39
CA ALA A 19 -7.35 9.51 -5.64
C ALA A 19 -6.46 8.59 -4.79
N VAL A 20 -5.24 8.30 -5.25
CA VAL A 20 -4.24 7.55 -4.48
C VAL A 20 -3.76 8.39 -3.29
N GLU A 21 -3.45 9.67 -3.50
CA GLU A 21 -3.05 10.57 -2.41
C GLU A 21 -4.16 10.71 -1.36
N ALA A 22 -5.41 10.90 -1.79
CA ALA A 22 -6.56 10.95 -0.88
C ALA A 22 -6.75 9.63 -0.11
N LEU A 23 -6.51 8.50 -0.76
CA LEU A 23 -6.53 7.18 -0.12
C LEU A 23 -5.41 7.03 0.92
N LEU A 24 -4.18 7.44 0.61
CA LEU A 24 -3.06 7.38 1.55
C LEU A 24 -3.30 8.30 2.75
N ALA A 25 -3.80 9.51 2.53
CA ALA A 25 -4.20 10.41 3.60
C ALA A 25 -5.30 9.80 4.48
N SER A 26 -6.28 9.09 3.90
CA SER A 26 -7.33 8.43 4.69
C SER A 26 -6.78 7.29 5.54
N VAL A 27 -5.79 6.54 5.05
CA VAL A 27 -5.09 5.51 5.82
C VAL A 27 -4.30 6.13 6.97
N ALA A 28 -3.61 7.25 6.74
CA ALA A 28 -2.84 7.95 7.77
C ALA A 28 -3.72 8.46 8.93
N MET A 29 -4.99 8.75 8.66
CA MET A 29 -5.96 9.25 9.65
C MET A 29 -6.71 8.16 10.43
N GLN A 30 -6.43 6.87 10.21
CA GLN A 30 -7.12 5.80 10.93
C GLN A 30 -6.71 5.75 12.41
N ASP A 31 -7.69 5.55 13.31
CA ASP A 31 -7.45 5.39 14.76
C ASP A 31 -6.54 4.20 15.07
N VAL A 32 -6.69 3.10 14.31
CA VAL A 32 -5.77 1.97 14.33
C VAL A 32 -4.91 2.04 13.07
N ARG A 33 -3.70 2.59 13.22
CA ARG A 33 -2.74 2.69 12.12
C ARG A 33 -2.27 1.31 11.68
N PRO A 34 -2.03 1.10 10.36
CA PRO A 34 -1.41 -0.12 9.91
C PRO A 34 0.00 -0.25 10.48
N THR A 35 0.50 -1.47 10.63
CA THR A 35 1.91 -1.70 10.93
C THR A 35 2.76 -1.45 9.70
N ARG A 36 2.23 -1.72 8.52
CA ARG A 36 2.91 -1.54 7.24
C ARG A 36 1.94 -1.47 6.07
N LEU A 37 2.46 -0.98 4.95
CA LEU A 37 1.68 -0.72 3.75
C LEU A 37 2.41 -1.19 2.49
N VAL A 38 1.69 -1.84 1.58
CA VAL A 38 2.19 -2.27 0.27
C VAL A 38 1.39 -1.57 -0.82
N ILE A 39 2.06 -0.88 -1.75
CA ILE A 39 1.46 -0.18 -2.90
C ILE A 39 1.90 -0.88 -4.17
N ILE A 40 0.94 -1.30 -4.97
CA ILE A 40 1.14 -1.99 -6.24
C ILE A 40 0.85 -1.03 -7.40
N GLY A 41 1.88 -0.71 -8.17
CA GLY A 41 1.78 -0.10 -9.49
C GLY A 41 1.48 -1.20 -10.50
N ASN A 42 0.19 -1.40 -10.80
CA ASN A 42 -0.27 -2.50 -11.62
C ASN A 42 -0.16 -2.15 -13.12
N GLY A 43 1.01 -2.45 -13.70
CA GLY A 43 1.37 -2.05 -15.06
C GLY A 43 1.75 -0.59 -15.16
N THR A 44 2.28 0.00 -14.08
CA THR A 44 2.62 1.43 -14.02
C THR A 44 3.77 1.69 -13.05
N ALA A 45 4.55 2.74 -13.32
CA ALA A 45 5.52 3.25 -12.36
C ALA A 45 4.83 4.06 -11.26
N LEU A 46 5.40 4.05 -10.07
CA LEU A 46 4.86 4.75 -8.91
C LEU A 46 5.70 6.00 -8.61
N PRO A 47 5.07 7.12 -8.23
CA PRO A 47 5.73 8.15 -7.45
C PRO A 47 6.35 7.57 -6.17
N ASP A 48 7.30 8.30 -5.59
CA ASP A 48 7.83 7.95 -4.29
C ASP A 48 6.79 8.19 -3.20
N PHE A 49 6.05 7.14 -2.86
CA PHE A 49 5.08 7.13 -1.76
C PHE A 49 5.70 6.73 -0.41
N THR A 50 7.00 6.40 -0.36
CA THR A 50 7.65 5.95 0.88
C THR A 50 7.79 7.08 1.91
N ALA A 51 7.79 8.33 1.42
CA ALA A 51 7.84 9.55 2.22
C ALA A 51 6.46 10.24 2.35
N PHE A 52 5.35 9.53 2.14
CA PHE A 52 4.02 10.14 2.22
C PHE A 52 3.71 10.59 3.67
N PRO A 53 3.30 11.85 3.89
CA PRO A 53 3.08 12.39 5.24
C PRO A 53 2.08 11.59 6.08
N GLY A 54 2.46 11.29 7.32
CA GLY A 54 1.70 10.47 8.25
C GLY A 54 1.81 8.97 7.99
N LEU A 55 2.72 8.51 7.13
CA LEU A 55 3.01 7.09 6.87
C LEU A 55 4.52 6.77 6.92
N GLU A 56 5.38 7.78 7.04
CA GLU A 56 6.85 7.64 7.07
C GLU A 56 7.38 6.95 8.34
N ASP A 57 6.60 6.98 9.44
CA ASP A 57 6.96 6.44 10.75
C ASP A 57 6.30 5.08 11.03
N LEU A 58 5.71 4.44 10.02
CA LEU A 58 5.16 3.09 10.15
C LEU A 58 6.27 2.10 10.52
N ASP A 59 6.03 1.26 11.54
CA ASP A 59 7.00 0.30 12.08
C ASP A 59 7.57 -0.65 11.01
N GLY A 60 6.72 -1.16 10.12
CA GLY A 60 7.12 -1.96 8.96
C GLY A 60 7.22 -1.18 7.65
N GLY A 61 7.08 0.15 7.70
CA GLY A 61 7.25 1.07 6.58
C GLY A 61 6.24 0.93 5.44
N VAL A 62 6.53 1.64 4.36
CA VAL A 62 5.81 1.59 3.08
C VAL A 62 6.68 0.88 2.05
N THR A 63 6.12 -0.14 1.40
CA THR A 63 6.76 -0.87 0.30
C THR A 63 6.02 -0.59 -1.01
N THR A 64 6.75 -0.21 -2.06
CA THR A 64 6.21 -0.05 -3.42
C THR A 64 6.65 -1.21 -4.29
N ILE A 65 5.74 -1.73 -5.13
CA ILE A 65 6.03 -2.76 -6.13
C ILE A 65 5.46 -2.30 -7.46
N GLU A 66 6.31 -2.21 -8.48
CA GLU A 66 5.91 -1.88 -9.84
C GLU A 66 5.83 -3.18 -10.65
N LEU A 67 4.63 -3.53 -11.10
CA LEU A 67 4.42 -4.69 -11.96
C LEU A 67 4.61 -4.28 -13.42
N PRO A 68 5.26 -5.13 -14.25
CA PRO A 68 5.53 -4.81 -15.65
C PRO A 68 4.26 -4.74 -16.51
N GLU A 69 3.16 -5.36 -16.07
CA GLU A 69 1.88 -5.37 -16.75
C GLU A 69 0.70 -5.30 -15.77
N ASN A 70 -0.47 -4.96 -16.28
CA ASN A 70 -1.69 -4.90 -15.49
C ASN A 70 -2.32 -6.30 -15.37
N LEU A 71 -2.24 -6.90 -14.18
CA LEU A 71 -2.78 -8.24 -13.89
C LEU A 71 -4.29 -8.24 -13.54
N GLY A 72 -4.98 -7.12 -13.76
CA GLY A 72 -6.33 -6.87 -13.26
C GLY A 72 -6.38 -6.64 -11.74
N CYS A 73 -7.56 -6.25 -11.25
CA CYS A 73 -7.76 -5.93 -9.83
C CYS A 73 -7.44 -7.12 -8.89
N PRO A 74 -7.88 -8.37 -9.17
CA PRO A 74 -7.51 -9.51 -8.33
C PRO A 74 -6.01 -9.82 -8.35
N GLY A 75 -5.37 -9.75 -9.53
CA GLY A 75 -3.95 -10.04 -9.69
C GLY A 75 -3.07 -9.08 -8.88
N GLY A 76 -3.29 -7.78 -9.03
CA GLY A 76 -2.57 -6.77 -8.25
C GLY A 76 -2.80 -6.92 -6.74
N ARG A 77 -4.02 -7.27 -6.31
CA ARG A 77 -4.31 -7.51 -4.88
C ARG A 77 -3.56 -8.72 -4.34
N ASN A 78 -3.51 -9.81 -5.10
CA ASN A 78 -2.80 -11.03 -4.72
C ASN A 78 -1.30 -10.78 -4.57
N GLU A 79 -0.69 -9.97 -5.45
CA GLU A 79 0.71 -9.57 -5.31
C GLU A 79 0.97 -8.80 -4.01
N GLY A 80 0.08 -7.86 -3.66
CA GLY A 80 0.18 -7.14 -2.40
C GLY A 80 0.01 -8.05 -1.17
N LEU A 81 -0.95 -8.99 -1.21
CA LEU A 81 -1.16 -9.96 -0.13
C LEU A 81 0.03 -10.92 0.01
N ARG A 82 0.57 -11.42 -1.11
CA ARG A 82 1.78 -12.25 -1.14
C ARG A 82 2.94 -11.51 -0.49
N ARG A 83 3.14 -10.24 -0.85
CA ARG A 83 4.21 -9.42 -0.26
C ARG A 83 4.04 -9.26 1.24
N LEU A 84 2.83 -8.93 1.72
CA LEU A 84 2.52 -8.81 3.15
C LEU A 84 2.85 -10.12 3.91
N ALA A 85 2.44 -11.27 3.36
CA ALA A 85 2.76 -12.58 3.93
C ALA A 85 4.28 -12.85 4.00
N GLU A 86 5.04 -12.48 2.97
CA GLU A 86 6.51 -12.64 2.94
C GLU A 86 7.24 -11.80 3.99
N ILE A 87 6.67 -10.66 4.38
CA ILE A 87 7.20 -9.80 5.45
C ILE A 87 6.61 -10.15 6.82
N GLY A 88 5.82 -11.22 6.91
CA GLY A 88 5.33 -11.80 8.16
C GLY A 88 4.02 -11.20 8.67
N ASP A 89 3.12 -10.77 7.80
CA ASP A 89 1.72 -10.49 8.14
C ASP A 89 0.81 -11.72 8.12
#